data_AF-A0A7C7WIE8-F1
#
_entry.id   AF-A0A7C7WIE8-F1
#
_cell.length_a   1.000
_cell.length_b   1.000
_cell.length_c   1.000
_cell.angle_alpha   90.00
_cell.angle_beta   90.00
_cell.angle_gamma   90.00
#
_symmetry.space_group_name_H-M   'P 1'
#
loop_
_entity.id
_entity.type
_entity.pdbx_description
1 polymer ?
#
loop_
_entity_poly.entity_id
_entity_poly.type
_entity_poly.pdbx_seq_one_letter_code
_entity_poly.pdbx_strand_id
1 'polypeptide(L)'
;MADAKYGHDHQKLRAEWKRKVDAGGVHCAAELHGHPCVMPETIIHPGSKWALGHYDEHIDPEQVMPPAPEHFRCNAKAPSLWKQRALAPKEEYQWFT
;
A
#
# COMPACT_ATOMS: atom_id res chain seq x y z
N MET A 1 -6.67 22.00 0.60
CA MET A 1 -7.39 21.89 -0.69
C MET A 1 -7.09 20.51 -1.23
N ALA A 2 -8.07 19.62 -1.34
CA ALA A 2 -7.85 18.31 -1.95
C ALA A 2 -7.63 18.55 -3.45
N ASP A 3 -6.42 18.26 -3.92
CA ASP A 3 -5.99 18.54 -5.28
C ASP A 3 -6.88 17.78 -6.28
N ALA A 4 -7.64 18.50 -7.12
CA ALA A 4 -8.69 17.92 -7.95
C ALA A 4 -8.14 16.89 -8.98
N LYS A 5 -7.04 17.24 -9.66
CA LYS A 5 -5.75 16.61 -9.42
C LYS A 5 -5.69 15.11 -9.14
N TYR A 6 -5.24 14.87 -7.91
CA TYR A 6 -5.20 13.61 -7.20
C TYR A 6 -6.52 12.85 -7.28
N GLY A 7 -7.67 13.52 -7.21
CA GLY A 7 -8.98 12.87 -7.28
C GLY A 7 -9.23 12.09 -8.58
N HIS A 8 -8.95 12.71 -9.73
CA HIS A 8 -9.17 12.08 -11.04
C HIS A 8 -8.20 10.92 -11.29
N ASP A 9 -6.90 11.16 -11.07
CA ASP A 9 -5.87 10.16 -11.34
C ASP A 9 -5.98 8.97 -10.38
N HIS A 10 -6.35 9.22 -9.12
CA HIS A 10 -6.66 8.17 -8.14
C HIS A 10 -7.88 7.34 -8.58
N GLN A 11 -8.96 7.98 -9.05
CA GLN A 11 -10.14 7.24 -9.53
C GLN A 11 -9.82 6.37 -10.76
N LYS A 12 -9.04 6.91 -11.70
CA LYS A 12 -8.58 6.16 -12.88
C LYS A 12 -7.76 4.94 -12.48
N LEU A 13 -6.75 5.14 -11.63
CA LEU A 13 -5.90 4.05 -11.15
C LEU A 13 -6.70 3.01 -10.36
N ARG A 14 -7.67 3.46 -9.56
CA ARG A 14 -8.60 2.58 -8.84
C ARG A 14 -9.46 1.75 -9.80
N ALA A 15 -9.92 2.33 -10.91
CA ALA A 15 -10.68 1.62 -11.92
C ALA A 15 -9.84 0.57 -12.67
N GLU A 16 -8.57 0.89 -12.96
CA GLU A 16 -7.63 -0.05 -13.57
C GLU A 16 -7.35 -1.25 -12.65
N TRP A 17 -7.08 -0.99 -11.37
CA TRP A 17 -6.88 -2.04 -10.39
C TRP A 17 -8.13 -2.86 -10.11
N LYS A 18 -9.31 -2.22 -10.11
CA LYS A 18 -10.58 -2.94 -9.97
C LYS A 18 -10.71 -4.04 -11.02
N ARG A 19 -10.37 -3.79 -12.28
CA ARG A 19 -10.42 -4.81 -13.34
C ARG A 19 -9.49 -5.98 -13.04
N LYS A 20 -8.29 -5.73 -12.52
CA LYS A 20 -7.32 -6.77 -12.16
C LYS A 20 -7.79 -7.60 -10.96
N VAL A 21 -8.30 -6.93 -9.92
CA VAL A 21 -8.88 -7.59 -8.74
C VAL A 21 -10.05 -8.47 -9.14
N ASP A 22 -10.96 -7.95 -9.97
CA ASP A 22 -12.15 -8.68 -10.38
C ASP A 22 -11.83 -9.88 -11.31
N ALA A 23 -10.71 -9.84 -12.04
CA ALA A 23 -10.31 -10.89 -12.98
C ALA A 23 -9.75 -12.17 -12.31
N GLY A 24 -9.34 -12.11 -11.05
CA GLY A 24 -8.76 -13.28 -10.36
C GLY A 24 -8.11 -12.99 -9.01
N GLY A 25 -8.25 -11.75 -8.52
CA GLY A 25 -7.58 -11.26 -7.33
C GLY A 25 -6.14 -10.81 -7.59
N VAL A 26 -5.61 -10.03 -6.65
CA VAL A 26 -4.23 -9.50 -6.71
C VAL A 26 -3.57 -9.63 -5.35
N HIS A 27 -2.25 -9.71 -5.31
CA HIS A 27 -1.51 -9.64 -4.05
C HIS A 27 -1.65 -8.26 -3.41
N CYS A 28 -1.81 -8.25 -2.10
CA CYS A 28 -1.80 -7.06 -1.27
C CYS A 28 -0.42 -6.39 -1.29
N ALA A 29 -0.40 -5.10 -1.59
CA ALA A 29 0.82 -4.30 -1.70
C ALA A 29 1.35 -3.76 -0.36
N ALA A 30 0.74 -4.12 0.77
CA ALA A 30 1.10 -3.61 2.09
C ALA A 30 2.61 -3.67 2.36
N GLU A 31 3.24 -4.82 2.08
CA GLU A 31 4.67 -5.01 2.32
C GLU A 31 5.53 -4.13 1.40
N LEU A 32 5.08 -3.91 0.16
CA LEU A 32 5.70 -2.99 -0.80
C LEU A 32 5.59 -1.53 -0.34
N HIS A 33 4.56 -1.19 0.43
CA HIS A 33 4.37 0.12 1.05
C HIS A 33 4.92 0.19 2.48
N GLY A 34 5.73 -0.79 2.89
CA GLY A 34 6.50 -0.71 4.12
C GLY A 34 5.73 -1.09 5.39
N HIS A 35 4.69 -1.91 5.29
CA HIS A 35 4.07 -2.53 6.47
C HIS A 35 3.57 -3.95 6.18
N PRO A 36 3.55 -4.86 7.16
CA PRO A 36 3.13 -6.23 6.92
C PRO A 36 1.67 -6.33 6.49
N CYS A 37 1.36 -7.34 5.67
CA CYS A 37 -0.01 -7.77 5.48
C CYS A 37 -0.54 -8.38 6.78
N VAL A 38 -1.74 -7.97 7.23
CA VAL A 38 -2.36 -8.44 8.48
C VAL A 38 -3.52 -9.41 8.25
N MET A 39 -3.74 -9.81 7.00
CA MET A 39 -4.78 -10.75 6.61
C MET A 39 -4.21 -12.17 6.54
N PRO A 40 -5.01 -13.21 6.79
CA PRO A 40 -4.56 -14.61 6.71
C PRO A 40 -4.12 -15.01 5.30
N GLU A 41 -4.65 -14.36 4.27
CA GLU A 41 -4.25 -14.54 2.88
C GLU A 41 -3.73 -13.22 2.32
N THR A 42 -2.67 -13.29 1.52
CA THR A 42 -2.09 -12.11 0.86
C THR A 42 -2.88 -11.72 -0.39
N ILE A 43 -3.79 -12.56 -0.88
CA ILE A 43 -4.64 -12.27 -2.03
C ILE A 43 -5.84 -11.42 -1.62
N ILE A 44 -6.11 -10.39 -2.42
CA ILE A 44 -7.35 -9.63 -2.42
C ILE A 44 -8.26 -10.27 -3.47
N HIS A 45 -9.22 -11.06 -3.03
CA HIS A 45 -10.15 -11.77 -3.93
C HIS A 45 -11.13 -10.83 -4.62
N PRO A 46 -11.68 -11.21 -5.79
CA PRO A 46 -12.79 -10.50 -6.43
C PRO A 46 -13.92 -10.21 -5.44
N GLY A 47 -14.45 -8.98 -5.46
CA GLY A 47 -15.52 -8.55 -4.55
C GLY A 47 -15.08 -8.22 -3.10
N SER A 48 -13.82 -8.50 -2.72
CA SER A 48 -13.30 -8.12 -1.40
C SER A 48 -13.17 -6.60 -1.26
N LYS A 49 -13.29 -6.09 -0.04
CA LYS A 49 -12.97 -4.67 0.25
C LYS A 49 -11.46 -4.44 0.21
N TRP A 50 -11.04 -3.46 -0.57
CA TRP A 50 -9.65 -3.04 -0.70
C TRP A 50 -9.54 -1.51 -0.82
N ALA A 51 -8.34 -0.99 -0.56
CA ALA A 51 -8.00 0.42 -0.70
C ALA A 51 -6.76 0.54 -1.59
N LEU A 52 -6.60 1.69 -2.25
CA LEU A 52 -5.37 1.99 -2.96
C LEU A 52 -4.37 2.56 -1.95
N GLY A 53 -3.43 1.72 -1.52
CA GLY A 53 -2.35 2.14 -0.64
C GLY A 53 -1.33 2.96 -1.41
N HIS A 54 -0.61 3.82 -0.71
CA HIS A 54 0.49 4.61 -1.24
C HIS A 54 1.57 4.77 -0.18
N TYR A 55 2.79 5.03 -0.62
CA TYR A 55 3.85 5.46 0.28
C TYR A 55 3.58 6.91 0.75
N ASP A 56 4.00 7.26 1.97
CA ASP A 56 3.90 8.63 2.51
C ASP A 56 5.17 9.41 2.14
N GLU A 57 5.08 10.67 1.72
CA GLU A 57 6.12 11.47 1.05
C GLU A 57 7.49 11.66 1.78
N HIS A 58 7.67 11.00 2.93
CA HIS A 58 8.88 11.01 3.76
C HIS A 58 9.89 9.89 3.47
N ILE A 59 9.67 9.01 2.47
CA ILE A 59 10.74 8.14 1.96
C ILE A 59 11.41 8.71 0.73
N ASP A 60 12.67 8.31 0.61
CA ASP A 60 13.52 8.50 -0.54
C ASP A 60 12.73 8.37 -1.87
N PRO A 61 12.71 9.42 -2.71
CA PRO A 61 12.02 9.39 -3.99
C PRO A 61 12.45 8.22 -4.91
N GLU A 62 13.65 7.65 -4.71
CA GLU A 62 14.13 6.48 -5.45
C GLU A 62 13.45 5.17 -5.03
N GLN A 63 12.75 5.14 -3.89
CA GLN A 63 12.04 3.96 -3.36
C GLN A 63 10.51 4.12 -3.41
N VAL A 64 9.99 5.13 -4.12
CA VAL A 64 8.55 5.38 -4.20
C VAL A 64 7.89 4.31 -5.07
N MET A 65 7.27 3.33 -4.40
CA MET A 65 6.42 2.36 -5.06
C MET A 65 5.12 3.03 -5.52
N PRO A 66 4.63 2.73 -6.73
CA PRO A 66 3.40 3.32 -7.24
C PRO A 66 2.18 2.84 -6.45
N PRO A 67 1.10 3.64 -6.34
CA PRO A 67 -0.08 3.24 -5.60
C PRO A 67 -0.69 1.93 -6.11
N ALA A 68 -0.92 1.00 -5.18
CA ALA A 68 -1.32 -0.36 -5.47
C ALA A 68 -2.34 -0.89 -4.45
N PRO A 69 -3.08 -1.97 -4.78
CA PRO A 69 -4.17 -2.47 -3.95
C PRO A 69 -3.65 -3.07 -2.66
N GLU A 70 -4.30 -2.70 -1.57
CA GLU A 70 -4.12 -3.30 -0.26
C GLU A 70 -5.46 -3.77 0.30
N HIS A 71 -5.43 -4.79 1.15
CA HIS A 71 -6.61 -5.11 1.95
C HIS A 71 -7.02 -3.87 2.74
N PHE A 72 -8.33 -3.66 2.83
CA PHE A 72 -8.87 -2.50 3.53
C PHE A 72 -8.34 -2.38 4.97
N ARG A 73 -8.15 -3.51 5.67
CA ARG A 73 -7.60 -3.54 7.04
C ARG A 73 -6.10 -3.22 7.10
N CYS A 74 -5.32 -3.57 6.07
CA CYS A 74 -3.89 -3.24 6.01
C CYS A 74 -3.72 -1.74 5.87
N ASN A 75 -4.38 -1.14 4.86
CA ASN A 75 -4.33 0.30 4.62
C ASN A 75 -4.89 1.12 5.81
N ALA A 76 -5.94 0.63 6.48
CA ALA A 76 -6.48 1.30 7.67
C ALA A 76 -5.50 1.29 8.87
N LYS A 77 -4.61 0.30 8.96
CA LYS A 77 -3.59 0.18 10.02
C LYS A 77 -2.24 0.78 9.66
N ALA A 78 -1.94 0.98 8.37
CA ALA A 78 -0.73 1.63 7.89
C ALA A 78 -0.39 2.93 8.67
N PRO A 79 -1.35 3.82 8.99
CA PRO A 79 -1.12 5.03 9.78
C PRO A 79 -0.46 4.82 11.15
N SER A 80 -0.71 3.66 11.76
CA SER A 80 -0.19 3.33 13.10
C SER A 80 1.17 2.64 13.04
N LEU A 81 1.41 1.84 11.99
CA LEU A 81 2.64 1.09 11.80
C LEU A 81 3.78 1.98 11.26
N TRP A 82 3.48 2.95 10.39
CA TRP A 82 4.51 3.91 9.97
C TRP A 82 5.00 4.75 11.14
N LYS A 83 4.12 5.17 12.06
CA LYS A 83 4.52 5.92 13.25
C LYS A 83 5.51 5.13 14.09
N GLN A 84 5.27 3.84 14.26
CA GLN A 84 6.17 2.95 14.98
C GLN A 84 7.52 2.78 14.26
N ARG A 85 7.53 2.70 12.92
CA ARG A 85 8.75 2.61 12.11
C ARG A 85 9.54 3.92 12.03
N ALA A 86 8.87 5.06 11.91
CA ALA A 86 9.50 6.38 11.93
C ALA A 86 10.14 6.70 13.29
N LEU A 87 9.60 6.11 14.36
CA LEU A 87 10.15 6.18 15.71
C LEU A 87 11.19 5.07 16.00
N ALA A 88 11.29 4.05 15.15
CA ALA A 88 12.29 3.00 15.32
C ALA A 88 13.69 3.56 14.98
N PRO A 89 14.71 3.24 15.79
CA PRO A 89 16.09 3.63 15.49
C PRO A 89 16.50 3.02 14.14
N LYS A 90 17.13 3.84 13.28
CA LYS A 90 17.65 3.45 11.94
C LYS A 90 18.90 2.56 12.02
N GLU A 91 18.98 1.62 12.95
CA GLU A 91 20.14 0.73 13.06
C GLU A 91 20.04 -0.47 12.10
N GLU A 92 20.90 -0.40 11.08
CA GLU A 92 21.67 -1.49 10.45
C GLU A 92 20.91 -2.75 10.00
N TYR A 93 20.34 -2.72 8.79
CA TYR A 93 20.17 -3.95 8.01
C TYR A 93 21.55 -4.41 7.54
N GLN A 94 22.20 -5.25 8.34
CA GLN A 94 23.31 -6.10 7.89
C GLN A 94 22.76 -7.12 6.89
N TRP A 95 23.05 -6.92 5.62
CA TRP A 95 22.91 -7.96 4.60
C TRP A 95 23.98 -9.01 4.89
N PHE A 96 23.57 -10.19 5.36
CA PHE A 96 24.47 -11.33 5.51
C PHE A 96 25.15 -11.62 4.16
N THR A 97 26.48 -11.71 4.19
CA THR A 97 27.39 -12.01 3.08
C THR A 97 27.30 -13.44 2.59
#